data_AF-A0AAN9YN31-F1
#
_entry.id   AF-A0AAN9YN31-F1
#
_cell.length_a   1.000
_cell.length_b   1.000
_cell.length_c   1.000
_cell.angle_alpha   90.00
_cell.angle_beta   90.00
_cell.angle_gamma   90.00
#
_symmetry.space_group_name_H-M   'P 1'
#
loop_
_entity.id
_entity.type
_entity.pdbx_description
1 polymer ?
#
loop_
_entity_poly.entity_id
_entity_poly.type
_entity_poly.pdbx_seq_one_letter_code
_entity_poly.pdbx_strand_id
1 'polypeptide(L)'
;MSSSKEDQSDVPRLSEKHSGIPDFLLEKARETKAATFGLRTKPQSTRARLPVIPHGVKEQVFLDALSELSGRLGAANVEKNDKPLVDGWYMELGYGGAAPRVRGAVVIDLGRRMNKILDISPEDFTCLVEPGVSYFALHNEIKARGYDNIWIDVPDIGGGSVLGNAIDRGVGYTPYGDHWACHSGLEVVLPTGEIIRTGMGALPGNNTWQTFPYGFGPYSDGIFSQSNFGIVTKMGMTLMPNPGGYESYVSHRLWSEL
;
A
#
# COMPACT_ATOMS: atom_id res chain seq x y z
N MET A 1 -10.47 56.06 -6.34
CA MET A 1 -9.65 55.13 -5.55
C MET A 1 -10.55 54.48 -4.51
N SER A 2 -11.02 53.28 -4.79
CA SER A 2 -11.67 52.41 -3.80
C SER A 2 -10.79 51.17 -3.73
N SER A 3 -10.04 51.03 -2.65
CA SER A 3 -9.34 49.80 -2.31
C SER A 3 -10.42 48.79 -1.94
N SER A 4 -10.84 47.98 -2.92
CA SER A 4 -11.65 46.80 -2.64
C SER A 4 -10.79 45.85 -1.81
N LYS A 5 -11.26 45.56 -0.60
CA LYS A 5 -10.75 44.48 0.26
C LYS A 5 -10.47 43.26 -0.61
N GLU A 6 -9.27 42.70 -0.49
CA GLU A 6 -8.94 41.41 -1.10
C GLU A 6 -10.06 40.43 -0.80
N ASP A 7 -10.66 39.91 -1.86
CA ASP A 7 -11.66 38.85 -1.79
C ASP A 7 -10.96 37.62 -1.19
N GLN A 8 -11.19 37.40 0.11
CA GLN A 8 -10.82 36.18 0.82
C GLN A 8 -11.79 35.10 0.37
N SER A 9 -11.60 34.65 -0.87
CA SER A 9 -12.29 33.48 -1.40
C SER A 9 -11.71 32.23 -0.74
N ASP A 10 -12.59 31.37 -0.21
CA ASP A 10 -12.25 30.03 0.29
C ASP A 10 -11.84 29.05 -0.83
N VAL A 11 -11.82 29.53 -2.09
CA VAL A 11 -11.40 28.77 -3.25
C VAL A 11 -9.87 28.85 -3.37
N PRO A 12 -9.16 27.70 -3.39
CA PRO A 12 -7.71 27.68 -3.56
C PRO A 12 -7.29 28.46 -4.80
N ARG A 13 -6.31 29.36 -4.63
CA ARG A 13 -5.71 30.11 -5.73
C ARG A 13 -4.71 29.21 -6.46
N LEU A 14 -4.55 29.41 -7.77
CA LEU A 14 -3.59 28.64 -8.61
C LEU A 14 -2.14 28.64 -8.08
N SER A 15 -1.74 29.63 -7.27
CA SER A 15 -0.42 29.72 -6.66
C SER A 15 -0.28 28.93 -5.35
N GLU A 16 -1.37 28.43 -4.79
CA GLU A 16 -1.38 27.73 -3.50
C GLU A 16 -1.11 26.24 -3.71
N LYS A 17 -0.06 25.73 -3.05
CA LYS A 17 0.31 24.31 -3.07
C LYS A 17 -0.13 23.67 -1.77
N HIS A 18 -0.86 22.57 -1.84
CA HIS A 18 -1.27 21.79 -0.68
C HIS A 18 -0.80 20.34 -0.82
N SER A 19 -0.39 19.74 0.30
CA SER A 19 -0.17 18.29 0.42
C SER A 19 -1.10 17.79 1.53
N GLY A 20 -2.05 16.92 1.17
CA GLY A 20 -3.09 16.43 2.09
C GLY A 20 -4.40 17.23 2.05
N ILE A 21 -5.23 17.06 3.08
CA ILE A 21 -6.53 17.75 3.21
C ILE A 21 -6.27 19.22 3.55
N PRO A 22 -6.71 20.19 2.73
CA PRO A 22 -6.59 21.60 3.08
C PRO A 22 -7.31 21.93 4.39
N ASP A 23 -6.75 22.85 5.19
CA ASP A 23 -7.29 23.18 6.52
C ASP A 23 -8.77 23.58 6.49
N PHE A 24 -9.20 24.30 5.45
CA PHE A 24 -10.60 24.71 5.28
C PHE A 24 -11.56 23.55 4.97
N LEU A 25 -11.04 22.42 4.45
CA LEU A 25 -11.82 21.19 4.22
C LEU A 25 -11.74 20.21 5.39
N LEU A 26 -10.88 20.46 6.38
CA LEU A 26 -10.61 19.51 7.45
C LEU A 26 -11.87 19.19 8.27
N GLU A 27 -12.69 20.19 8.55
CA GLU A 27 -13.95 20.00 9.29
C GLU A 27 -14.93 19.16 8.48
N LYS A 28 -15.17 19.54 7.22
CA LYS A 28 -16.03 18.78 6.30
C LYS A 28 -15.55 17.32 6.12
N ALA A 29 -14.24 17.10 6.06
CA ALA A 29 -13.66 15.76 5.98
C ALA A 29 -13.93 14.95 7.26
N ARG A 30 -13.81 15.58 8.44
CA ARG A 30 -14.14 14.95 9.73
C ARG A 30 -15.63 14.60 9.82
N GLU A 31 -16.51 15.51 9.42
CA GLU A 31 -17.96 15.28 9.39
C GLU A 31 -18.34 14.16 8.42
N THR A 32 -17.79 14.18 7.20
CA THR A 32 -18.03 13.13 6.19
C THR A 32 -17.58 11.77 6.73
N LYS A 33 -16.37 11.70 7.31
CA LYS A 33 -15.88 10.49 7.97
C LYS A 33 -16.87 10.02 9.04
N ALA A 34 -17.30 10.90 9.95
CA ALA A 34 -18.26 10.56 11.00
C ALA A 34 -19.58 10.04 10.44
N ALA A 35 -20.12 10.67 9.39
CA ALA A 35 -21.34 10.25 8.72
C ALA A 35 -21.20 8.85 8.08
N THR A 36 -20.10 8.60 7.37
CA THR A 36 -19.80 7.26 6.81
C THR A 36 -19.72 6.19 7.90
N PHE A 37 -19.04 6.48 9.02
CA PHE A 37 -19.00 5.58 10.18
C PHE A 37 -20.37 5.40 10.85
N GLY A 38 -21.25 6.40 10.78
CA GLY A 38 -22.64 6.36 11.25
C GLY A 38 -23.55 5.47 10.40
N LEU A 39 -23.31 5.38 9.09
CA LEU A 39 -24.04 4.51 8.16
C LEU A 39 -23.67 3.02 8.28
N ARG A 40 -22.81 2.64 9.22
CA ARG A 40 -22.41 1.24 9.38
C ARG A 40 -23.63 0.37 9.70
N THR A 41 -23.75 -0.76 9.01
CA THR A 41 -24.83 -1.72 9.22
C THR A 41 -24.51 -2.78 10.28
N LYS A 42 -23.25 -2.86 10.73
CA LYS A 42 -22.81 -3.78 11.77
C LYS A 42 -22.29 -3.02 12.99
N PRO A 43 -22.78 -3.30 14.20
CA PRO A 43 -22.18 -2.76 15.41
C PRO A 43 -20.74 -3.25 15.54
N GLN A 44 -19.88 -2.41 16.11
CA GLN A 44 -18.50 -2.79 16.39
C GLN A 44 -18.50 -3.86 17.48
N SER A 45 -18.21 -5.10 17.10
CA SER A 45 -18.13 -6.22 18.03
C SER A 45 -16.76 -6.17 18.73
N THR A 46 -16.76 -6.05 20.05
CA THR A 46 -15.57 -6.35 20.84
C THR A 46 -15.34 -7.87 20.81
N ARG A 47 -14.14 -8.27 20.41
CA ARG A 47 -13.76 -9.69 20.32
C ARG A 47 -13.90 -10.36 21.70
N ALA A 48 -14.84 -11.30 21.83
CA ALA A 48 -15.13 -11.97 23.10
C ALA A 48 -14.32 -13.25 23.38
N ARG A 49 -13.60 -13.80 22.39
CA ARG A 49 -12.78 -15.01 22.55
C ARG A 49 -11.41 -14.82 21.91
N LEU A 50 -10.38 -14.75 22.75
CA LEU A 50 -8.97 -14.62 22.37
C LEU A 50 -8.14 -15.60 23.23
N PRO A 51 -7.13 -16.29 22.65
CA PRO A 51 -6.80 -16.33 21.23
C PRO A 51 -7.85 -17.12 20.45
N VAL A 52 -8.06 -16.76 19.18
CA VAL A 52 -8.85 -17.62 18.32
C VAL A 52 -7.98 -18.78 17.86
N ILE A 53 -8.36 -20.00 18.24
CA ILE A 53 -7.72 -21.22 17.75
C ILE A 53 -8.17 -21.48 16.30
N PRO A 54 -7.23 -21.78 15.37
CA PRO A 54 -7.57 -22.18 14.02
C PRO A 54 -8.55 -23.36 14.00
N HIS A 55 -9.46 -23.36 13.02
CA HIS A 55 -10.41 -24.46 12.87
C HIS A 55 -9.69 -25.79 12.65
N GLY A 56 -10.06 -26.82 13.42
CA GLY A 56 -9.45 -28.15 13.34
C GLY A 56 -8.13 -28.32 14.11
N VAL A 57 -7.63 -27.28 14.79
CA VAL A 57 -6.41 -27.34 15.60
C VAL A 57 -6.78 -27.39 17.09
N LYS A 58 -6.15 -28.27 17.86
CA LYS A 58 -6.29 -28.29 19.33
C LYS A 58 -5.55 -27.10 19.93
N GLU A 59 -6.10 -26.48 20.97
CA GLU A 59 -5.51 -25.31 21.62
C GLU A 59 -4.05 -25.52 22.04
N GLN A 60 -3.74 -26.65 22.67
CA GLN A 60 -2.37 -26.95 23.10
C GLN A 60 -1.38 -26.98 21.92
N VAL A 61 -1.76 -27.62 20.81
CA VAL A 61 -0.93 -27.69 19.59
C VAL A 61 -0.65 -26.30 19.04
N PHE A 62 -1.64 -25.41 19.08
CA PHE A 62 -1.49 -24.02 18.65
C PHE A 62 -0.53 -23.25 19.57
N LEU A 63 -0.65 -23.41 20.89
CA LEU A 63 0.23 -22.75 21.86
C LEU A 63 1.67 -23.27 21.78
N ASP A 64 1.86 -24.57 21.55
CA ASP A 64 3.18 -25.18 21.36
C ASP A 64 3.85 -24.64 20.08
N ALA A 65 3.10 -24.54 18.99
CA ALA A 65 3.58 -23.94 17.74
C ALA A 65 3.95 -22.46 17.90
N LEU A 66 3.17 -21.68 18.66
CA LEU A 66 3.51 -20.29 18.98
C LEU A 66 4.78 -20.18 19.83
N SER A 67 4.99 -21.11 20.76
CA SER A 67 6.20 -21.19 21.57
C SER A 67 7.42 -21.51 20.70
N GLU A 68 7.30 -22.50 19.80
CA GLU A 68 8.35 -22.84 18.83
C GLU A 68 8.68 -21.65 17.92
N LEU A 69 7.64 -20.99 17.38
CA LEU A 69 7.80 -19.80 16.54
C LEU A 69 8.51 -18.68 17.29
N SER A 70 8.12 -18.43 18.55
CA SER A 70 8.76 -17.43 19.41
C SER A 70 10.20 -17.80 19.74
N GLY A 71 10.52 -19.09 19.89
CA GLY A 71 11.88 -19.58 20.08
C GLY A 71 12.76 -19.36 18.84
N ARG A 72 12.20 -19.56 17.64
CA ARG A 72 12.93 -19.38 16.37
C ARG A 72 13.11 -17.92 15.97
N LEU A 73 12.04 -17.13 16.09
CA LEU A 73 12.05 -15.73 15.68
C LEU A 73 12.53 -14.80 16.79
N GLY A 74 12.52 -15.24 18.05
CA GLY A 74 12.72 -14.40 19.23
C GLY A 74 11.41 -13.77 19.72
N ALA A 75 11.19 -13.75 21.04
CA ALA A 75 9.93 -13.31 21.64
C ALA A 75 9.54 -11.85 21.28
N ALA A 76 10.52 -10.97 21.05
CA ALA A 76 10.27 -9.58 20.62
C ALA A 76 9.68 -9.49 19.20
N ASN A 77 9.71 -10.59 18.44
CA ASN A 77 9.32 -10.65 17.04
C ASN A 77 7.98 -11.39 16.85
N VAL A 78 7.39 -11.90 17.93
CA VAL A 78 6.10 -12.58 17.94
C VAL A 78 5.20 -11.90 18.95
N GLU A 79 4.22 -11.15 18.46
CA GLU A 79 3.17 -10.56 19.30
C GLU A 79 1.91 -11.41 19.16
N LYS A 80 1.45 -11.98 20.29
CA LYS A 80 0.11 -12.55 20.36
C LYS A 80 -0.88 -11.39 20.32
N ASN A 81 -1.61 -11.24 19.22
CA ASN A 81 -2.64 -10.22 19.11
C ASN A 81 -3.92 -10.65 19.87
N ASP A 82 -3.92 -10.40 21.17
CA ASP A 82 -5.04 -10.57 22.10
C ASP A 82 -5.80 -9.26 22.37
N LYS A 83 -5.55 -8.25 21.55
CA LYS A 83 -6.19 -6.94 21.61
C LYS A 83 -7.28 -6.84 20.53
N PRO A 84 -8.21 -5.88 20.62
CA PRO A 84 -9.02 -5.50 19.47
C PRO A 84 -8.10 -5.20 18.28
N LEU A 85 -8.41 -5.74 17.10
CA LEU A 85 -7.59 -5.43 15.93
C LEU A 85 -7.66 -3.92 15.68
N VAL A 86 -6.50 -3.27 15.73
CA VAL A 86 -6.35 -1.91 15.23
C VAL A 86 -5.89 -2.07 13.78
N ASP A 87 -6.84 -2.07 12.85
CA ASP A 87 -6.65 -2.19 11.40
C ASP A 87 -5.95 -0.95 10.78
N GLY A 88 -4.91 -0.44 11.42
CA GLY A 88 -4.31 0.87 11.10
C GLY A 88 -3.22 0.86 10.03
N TRP A 89 -2.76 -0.31 9.58
CA TRP A 89 -1.55 -0.40 8.74
C TRP A 89 -1.78 -1.12 7.40
N TYR A 90 -2.69 -2.08 7.33
CA TYR A 90 -3.16 -2.66 6.08
C TYR A 90 -4.45 -1.96 5.65
N MET A 91 -4.29 -0.91 4.86
CA MET A 91 -5.37 -0.02 4.42
C MET A 91 -6.20 -0.63 3.29
N GLU A 92 -6.79 -1.78 3.57
CA GLU A 92 -7.92 -2.38 2.85
C GLU A 92 -9.18 -2.23 3.72
N LEU A 93 -9.42 -1.04 4.29
CA LEU A 93 -10.52 -0.82 5.23
C LEU A 93 -11.91 -1.10 4.62
N GLY A 94 -12.02 -1.13 3.28
CA GLY A 94 -13.21 -1.59 2.54
C GLY A 94 -13.24 -3.10 2.23
N TYR A 95 -12.11 -3.81 2.34
CA TYR A 95 -11.95 -5.21 1.91
C TYR A 95 -11.62 -6.20 3.03
N GLY A 96 -11.38 -5.72 4.25
CA GLY A 96 -11.17 -6.57 5.43
C GLY A 96 -10.02 -6.16 6.35
N GLY A 97 -9.27 -5.12 5.98
CA GLY A 97 -8.14 -4.62 6.76
C GLY A 97 -7.05 -5.67 6.92
N ALA A 98 -6.47 -5.79 8.12
CA ALA A 98 -5.46 -6.81 8.40
C ALA A 98 -6.09 -8.16 8.82
N ALA A 99 -7.41 -8.31 8.75
CA ALA A 99 -8.09 -9.50 9.24
C ALA A 99 -7.85 -10.69 8.28
N PRO A 100 -7.35 -11.83 8.78
CA PRO A 100 -7.16 -12.99 7.92
C PRO A 100 -8.51 -13.60 7.52
N ARG A 101 -8.56 -14.17 6.31
CA ARG A 101 -9.76 -14.86 5.79
C ARG A 101 -10.20 -16.01 6.69
N VAL A 102 -9.25 -16.79 7.20
CA VAL A 102 -9.48 -17.92 8.12
C VAL A 102 -9.28 -17.45 9.56
N ARG A 103 -10.30 -17.65 10.39
CA ARG A 103 -10.25 -17.26 11.79
C ARG A 103 -9.14 -18.02 12.53
N GLY A 104 -8.34 -17.30 13.31
CA GLY A 104 -7.23 -17.87 14.07
C GLY A 104 -5.93 -18.02 13.29
N ALA A 105 -5.92 -17.70 11.99
CA ALA A 105 -4.68 -17.64 11.23
C ALA A 105 -3.71 -16.60 11.80
N VAL A 106 -2.42 -16.88 11.65
CA VAL A 106 -1.35 -15.97 12.03
C VAL A 106 -1.22 -14.88 10.97
N VAL A 107 -1.25 -13.63 11.40
CA VAL A 107 -0.97 -12.48 10.54
C VAL A 107 0.54 -12.22 10.58
N ILE A 108 1.15 -12.11 9.42
CA ILE A 108 2.58 -11.78 9.28
C ILE A 108 2.69 -10.30 8.92
N ASP A 109 3.08 -9.48 9.89
CA ASP A 109 3.37 -8.06 9.66
C ASP A 109 4.77 -7.90 9.06
N LEU A 110 4.84 -7.95 7.73
CA LEU A 110 6.08 -7.74 6.98
C LEU A 110 6.54 -6.28 7.10
N GLY A 111 5.59 -5.35 6.99
CA GLY A 111 5.87 -3.93 6.86
C GLY A 111 6.55 -3.32 8.08
N ARG A 112 6.34 -3.86 9.28
CA ARG A 112 6.99 -3.36 10.51
C ARG A 112 8.52 -3.34 10.43
N ARG A 113 9.14 -4.30 9.73
CA ARG A 113 10.61 -4.41 9.65
C ARG A 113 11.18 -4.52 8.24
N MET A 114 10.33 -4.71 7.23
CA MET A 114 10.71 -4.69 5.83
C MET A 114 10.11 -3.43 5.19
N ASN A 115 10.66 -2.27 5.52
CA ASN A 115 10.14 -0.95 5.13
C ASN A 115 11.16 -0.10 4.38
N LYS A 116 12.16 -0.72 3.77
CA LYS A 116 13.21 -0.01 3.04
C LYS A 116 12.82 0.21 1.59
N ILE A 117 13.15 1.40 1.10
CA ILE A 117 13.30 1.68 -0.32
C ILE A 117 14.72 1.23 -0.67
N LEU A 118 14.82 0.14 -1.42
CA LEU A 118 16.09 -0.53 -1.70
C LEU A 118 16.84 0.15 -2.86
N ASP A 119 16.08 0.67 -3.83
CA ASP A 119 16.63 1.40 -4.97
C ASP A 119 15.62 2.40 -5.55
N ILE A 120 16.11 3.49 -6.13
CA ILE A 120 15.37 4.43 -6.98
C ILE A 120 16.32 4.84 -8.12
N SER A 121 15.97 4.50 -9.36
CA SER A 121 16.69 4.94 -10.57
C SER A 121 15.96 6.14 -11.19
N PRO A 122 16.52 7.36 -11.11
CA PRO A 122 15.96 8.54 -11.78
C PRO A 122 16.19 8.54 -13.30
N GLU A 123 17.08 7.68 -13.79
CA GLU A 123 17.41 7.54 -15.22
C GLU A 123 16.46 6.55 -15.91
N ASP A 124 16.21 5.40 -15.25
CA ASP A 124 15.31 4.36 -15.77
C ASP A 124 13.86 4.56 -15.33
N PHE A 125 13.61 5.52 -14.43
CA PHE A 125 12.31 5.76 -13.80
C PHE A 125 11.74 4.51 -13.15
N THR A 126 12.49 3.92 -12.22
CA THR A 126 12.05 2.73 -11.47
C THR A 126 12.39 2.83 -9.99
N CYS A 127 11.76 2.01 -9.16
CA CYS A 127 12.16 1.76 -7.78
C CYS A 127 12.09 0.28 -7.43
N LEU A 128 12.77 -0.09 -6.35
CA LEU A 128 12.69 -1.39 -5.71
C LEU A 128 12.32 -1.19 -4.23
N VAL A 129 11.20 -1.78 -3.80
CA VAL A 129 10.63 -1.51 -2.47
C VAL A 129 10.34 -2.80 -1.69
N GLU A 130 10.44 -2.71 -0.37
CA GLU A 130 9.94 -3.71 0.58
C GLU A 130 8.45 -3.45 0.96
N PRO A 131 7.73 -4.43 1.54
CA PRO A 131 6.28 -4.35 1.79
C PRO A 131 5.82 -3.19 2.69
N GLY A 132 6.69 -2.67 3.54
CA GLY A 132 6.39 -1.59 4.49
C GLY A 132 6.55 -0.18 3.92
N VAL A 133 6.98 -0.04 2.66
CA VAL A 133 7.09 1.28 2.01
C VAL A 133 5.69 1.78 1.64
N SER A 134 5.25 2.85 2.30
CA SER A 134 4.02 3.55 1.93
C SER A 134 4.24 4.54 0.78
N TYR A 135 3.16 4.95 0.11
CA TYR A 135 3.25 5.99 -0.92
C TYR A 135 3.83 7.31 -0.36
N PHE A 136 3.49 7.69 0.89
CA PHE A 136 4.13 8.82 1.57
C PHE A 136 5.63 8.62 1.78
N ALA A 137 6.06 7.42 2.19
CA ALA A 137 7.48 7.15 2.39
C ALA A 137 8.26 7.24 1.07
N LEU A 138 7.72 6.68 -0.01
CA LEU A 138 8.32 6.77 -1.34
C LEU A 138 8.39 8.21 -1.85
N HIS A 139 7.29 8.96 -1.75
CA HIS A 139 7.25 10.37 -2.10
C HIS A 139 8.31 11.18 -1.34
N ASN A 140 8.36 11.03 -0.02
CA ASN A 140 9.28 11.79 0.83
C ASN A 140 10.74 11.48 0.51
N GLU A 141 11.07 10.22 0.21
CA GLU A 141 12.41 9.82 -0.20
C GLU A 141 12.80 10.43 -1.55
N ILE A 142 11.91 10.38 -2.55
CA ILE A 142 12.13 11.01 -3.86
C ILE A 142 12.40 12.52 -3.70
N LYS A 143 11.60 13.20 -2.86
CA LYS A 143 11.81 14.63 -2.56
C LYS A 143 13.11 14.88 -1.79
N ALA A 144 13.46 14.04 -0.82
CA ALA A 144 14.69 14.15 -0.05
C ALA A 144 15.95 13.98 -0.91
N ARG A 145 15.89 13.15 -1.95
CA ARG A 145 16.96 12.96 -2.93
C ARG A 145 17.02 14.03 -4.02
N GLY A 146 16.04 14.93 -4.10
CA GLY A 146 15.98 15.99 -5.10
C GLY A 146 15.63 15.48 -6.51
N TYR A 147 14.97 14.34 -6.62
CA TYR A 147 14.55 13.78 -7.92
C TYR A 147 13.27 14.44 -8.42
N ASP A 148 13.37 15.70 -8.87
CA ASP A 148 12.23 16.50 -9.35
C ASP A 148 11.71 16.07 -10.74
N ASN A 149 12.44 15.17 -11.40
CA ASN A 149 12.07 14.58 -12.69
C ASN A 149 11.19 13.33 -12.55
N ILE A 150 10.84 12.88 -11.34
CA ILE A 150 10.05 11.67 -11.10
C ILE A 150 8.72 12.00 -10.42
N TRP A 151 7.65 11.39 -10.90
CA TRP A 151 6.32 11.37 -10.29
C TRP A 151 5.96 9.94 -9.87
N ILE A 152 5.20 9.82 -8.79
CA ILE A 152 4.60 8.55 -8.37
C ILE A 152 3.10 8.57 -8.65
N ASP A 153 2.56 7.44 -9.10
CA ASP A 153 1.11 7.21 -9.02
C ASP A 153 0.73 6.90 -7.57
N VAL A 154 -0.46 7.33 -7.16
CA VAL A 154 -0.98 7.13 -5.80
C VAL A 154 -2.47 6.79 -5.85
N PRO A 155 -2.96 5.89 -4.97
CA PRO A 155 -4.38 5.78 -4.65
C PRO A 155 -4.83 7.01 -3.85
N ASP A 156 -6.11 7.10 -3.51
CA ASP A 156 -6.67 8.26 -2.78
C ASP A 156 -5.96 8.53 -1.45
N ILE A 157 -5.52 7.47 -0.77
CA ILE A 157 -4.94 7.53 0.57
C ILE A 157 -3.49 7.05 0.51
N GLY A 158 -2.54 7.99 0.61
CA GLY A 158 -1.09 7.71 0.49
C GLY A 158 -0.45 6.92 1.65
N GLY A 159 -1.23 6.51 2.66
CA GLY A 159 -0.73 5.71 3.79
C GLY A 159 -0.56 4.22 3.48
N GLY A 160 -1.17 3.73 2.39
CA GLY A 160 -1.09 2.32 2.00
C GLY A 160 0.31 1.92 1.50
N SER A 161 0.59 0.61 1.54
CA SER A 161 1.82 0.02 0.97
C SER A 161 1.79 0.10 -0.56
N VAL A 162 2.90 0.55 -1.17
CA VAL A 162 3.08 0.55 -2.63
C VAL A 162 2.99 -0.88 -3.17
N LEU A 163 3.73 -1.81 -2.56
CA LEU A 163 3.75 -3.22 -2.93
C LEU A 163 2.41 -3.90 -2.66
N GLY A 164 1.86 -3.69 -1.45
CA GLY A 164 0.61 -4.33 -1.05
C GLY A 164 -0.56 -3.95 -1.97
N ASN A 165 -0.68 -2.66 -2.29
CA ASN A 165 -1.71 -2.18 -3.21
C ASN A 165 -1.53 -2.77 -4.62
N ALA A 166 -0.31 -2.78 -5.16
CA ALA A 166 -0.04 -3.34 -6.49
C ALA A 166 -0.35 -4.85 -6.58
N ILE A 167 0.03 -5.63 -5.57
CA ILE A 167 -0.24 -7.08 -5.51
C ILE A 167 -1.75 -7.38 -5.41
N ASP A 168 -2.51 -6.49 -4.78
CA ASP A 168 -3.98 -6.56 -4.78
C ASP A 168 -4.62 -5.90 -6.02
N ARG A 169 -3.82 -5.51 -7.02
CA ARG A 169 -4.24 -4.86 -8.27
C ARG A 169 -5.01 -3.57 -8.05
N GLY A 170 -4.62 -2.81 -7.04
CA GLY A 170 -5.18 -1.51 -6.75
C GLY A 170 -4.89 -0.49 -7.86
N VAL A 171 -5.62 0.61 -7.79
CA VAL A 171 -5.63 1.65 -8.82
C VAL A 171 -5.17 2.99 -8.25
N GLY A 172 -4.74 3.87 -9.14
CA GLY A 172 -4.57 5.28 -8.87
C GLY A 172 -4.99 6.13 -10.07
N TYR A 173 -4.42 7.32 -10.22
CA TYR A 173 -5.09 8.41 -10.96
C TYR A 173 -4.24 9.13 -11.99
N THR A 174 -2.97 8.78 -12.14
CA THR A 174 -2.12 9.27 -13.23
C THR A 174 -2.21 8.28 -14.41
N PRO A 175 -1.53 8.54 -15.54
CA PRO A 175 -1.39 7.54 -16.60
C PRO A 175 -0.79 6.19 -16.15
N TYR A 176 -0.14 6.14 -14.98
CA TYR A 176 0.41 4.95 -14.35
C TYR A 176 -0.54 4.32 -13.31
N GLY A 177 -1.84 4.65 -13.39
CA GLY A 177 -2.85 4.29 -12.40
C GLY A 177 -3.24 2.80 -12.36
N ASP A 178 -2.78 1.98 -13.31
CA ASP A 178 -2.81 0.52 -13.16
C ASP A 178 -1.50 0.08 -12.48
N HIS A 179 -1.52 0.00 -11.15
CA HIS A 179 -0.32 -0.28 -10.37
C HIS A 179 0.24 -1.68 -10.66
N TRP A 180 -0.63 -2.67 -10.91
CA TRP A 180 -0.17 -4.00 -11.29
C TRP A 180 0.46 -3.98 -12.68
N ALA A 181 -0.06 -3.23 -13.65
CA ALA A 181 0.61 -3.11 -14.94
C ALA A 181 2.00 -2.45 -14.85
N CYS A 182 2.25 -1.65 -13.80
CA CYS A 182 3.51 -0.92 -13.59
C CYS A 182 4.55 -1.69 -12.78
N HIS A 183 4.27 -2.89 -12.26
CA HIS A 183 5.29 -3.67 -11.56
C HIS A 183 6.30 -4.29 -12.55
N SER A 184 7.50 -4.57 -12.05
CA SER A 184 8.51 -5.31 -12.79
C SER A 184 9.40 -6.08 -11.82
N GLY A 185 9.14 -7.39 -11.72
CA GLY A 185 9.90 -8.30 -10.89
C GLY A 185 9.50 -8.31 -9.41
N LEU A 186 9.46 -9.52 -8.84
CA LEU A 186 9.08 -9.81 -7.46
C LEU A 186 10.15 -10.69 -6.80
N GLU A 187 10.40 -10.51 -5.50
CA GLU A 187 11.06 -11.52 -4.65
C GLU A 187 9.99 -12.19 -3.77
N VAL A 188 9.88 -13.51 -3.85
CA VAL A 188 8.78 -14.26 -3.22
C VAL A 188 9.33 -15.41 -2.40
N VAL A 189 8.84 -15.56 -1.17
CA VAL A 189 9.04 -16.76 -0.36
C VAL A 189 7.90 -17.73 -0.67
N LEU A 190 8.24 -18.90 -1.21
CA LEU A 190 7.29 -19.96 -1.52
C LEU A 190 6.81 -20.68 -0.25
N PRO A 191 5.71 -21.46 -0.31
CA PRO A 191 5.23 -22.23 0.84
C PRO A 191 6.24 -23.26 1.36
N THR A 192 7.21 -23.65 0.54
CA THR A 192 8.34 -24.51 0.91
C THR A 192 9.43 -23.78 1.71
N GLY A 193 9.38 -22.45 1.77
CA GLY A 193 10.41 -21.59 2.34
C GLY A 193 11.51 -21.18 1.35
N GLU A 194 11.49 -21.70 0.12
CA GLU A 194 12.42 -21.29 -0.94
C GLU A 194 12.16 -19.83 -1.36
N ILE A 195 13.21 -19.09 -1.65
CA ILE A 195 13.14 -17.72 -2.16
C ILE A 195 13.36 -17.76 -3.67
N ILE A 196 12.43 -17.19 -4.42
CA ILE A 196 12.55 -16.99 -5.86
C ILE A 196 12.51 -15.51 -6.21
N ARG A 197 13.09 -15.18 -7.37
CA ARG A 197 12.95 -13.87 -8.02
C ARG A 197 12.36 -14.06 -9.40
N THR A 198 11.33 -13.30 -9.74
CA THR A 198 10.65 -13.39 -11.04
C THR A 198 11.30 -12.48 -12.09
N GLY A 199 10.90 -12.67 -13.36
CA GLY A 199 11.39 -11.88 -14.49
C GLY A 199 12.91 -11.93 -14.65
N MET A 200 13.52 -10.79 -14.98
CA MET A 200 14.98 -10.68 -15.08
C MET A 200 15.70 -10.90 -13.74
N GLY A 201 15.00 -10.79 -12.60
CA GLY A 201 15.56 -11.03 -11.27
C GLY A 201 16.08 -12.45 -11.05
N ALA A 202 15.61 -13.42 -11.85
CA ALA A 202 16.12 -14.79 -11.85
C ALA A 202 17.54 -14.91 -12.43
N LEU A 203 17.99 -13.94 -13.23
CA LEU A 203 19.33 -13.92 -13.83
C LEU A 203 20.34 -13.26 -12.87
N PRO A 204 21.34 -13.98 -12.33
CA PRO A 204 22.32 -13.39 -11.43
C PRO A 204 23.10 -12.25 -12.08
N GLY A 205 23.28 -11.13 -11.35
CA GLY A 205 24.05 -9.98 -11.83
C GLY A 205 23.38 -9.12 -12.90
N ASN A 206 22.10 -9.36 -13.20
CA ASN A 206 21.34 -8.50 -14.11
C ASN A 206 21.17 -7.08 -13.53
N ASN A 207 20.96 -6.12 -14.41
CA ASN A 207 20.62 -4.72 -14.10
C ASN A 207 19.26 -4.30 -14.68
N THR A 208 18.42 -5.27 -15.04
CA THR A 208 17.15 -5.02 -15.75
C THR A 208 15.93 -5.59 -15.01
N TRP A 209 16.11 -5.98 -13.74
CA TRP A 209 15.04 -6.57 -12.93
C TRP A 209 13.82 -5.65 -12.83
N GLN A 210 14.03 -4.35 -12.63
CA GLN A 210 12.95 -3.36 -12.54
C GLN A 210 12.50 -2.81 -13.91
N THR A 211 13.22 -3.09 -15.00
CA THR A 211 12.96 -2.47 -16.32
C THR A 211 12.36 -3.44 -17.35
N PHE A 212 12.54 -4.75 -17.18
CA PHE A 212 11.97 -5.77 -18.07
C PHE A 212 11.27 -6.90 -17.29
N PRO A 213 9.92 -6.91 -17.23
CA PRO A 213 9.18 -7.79 -16.31
C PRO A 213 9.20 -9.25 -16.73
N TYR A 214 9.29 -9.54 -18.04
CA TYR A 214 9.00 -10.89 -18.55
C TYR A 214 10.11 -11.91 -18.28
N GLY A 215 11.38 -11.47 -18.27
CA GLY A 215 12.51 -12.39 -18.19
C GLY A 215 12.53 -13.40 -19.35
N PHE A 216 12.63 -14.69 -19.03
CA PHE A 216 12.62 -15.78 -20.00
C PHE A 216 11.76 -16.95 -19.51
N GLY A 217 11.02 -17.58 -20.44
CA GLY A 217 10.10 -18.68 -20.13
C GLY A 217 8.69 -18.19 -19.76
N PRO A 218 7.92 -18.97 -18.98
CA PRO A 218 6.59 -18.57 -18.54
C PRO A 218 6.65 -17.32 -17.64
N TYR A 219 5.88 -16.30 -18.00
CA TYR A 219 5.71 -15.11 -17.17
C TYR A 219 4.79 -15.44 -15.98
N SER A 220 5.36 -15.51 -14.77
CA SER A 220 4.70 -16.08 -13.60
C SER A 220 4.16 -15.04 -12.62
N ASP A 221 4.57 -13.77 -12.70
CA ASP A 221 4.27 -12.75 -11.70
C ASP A 221 2.76 -12.66 -11.37
N GLY A 222 1.91 -12.81 -12.40
CA GLY A 222 0.44 -12.82 -12.27
C GLY A 222 -0.11 -13.81 -11.24
N ILE A 223 0.54 -14.97 -11.04
CA ILE A 223 0.07 -15.95 -10.06
C ILE A 223 0.25 -15.46 -8.62
N PHE A 224 1.05 -14.43 -8.36
CA PHE A 224 1.28 -13.88 -7.01
C PHE A 224 0.39 -12.66 -6.69
N SER A 225 -0.39 -12.17 -7.66
CA SER A 225 -1.37 -11.10 -7.44
C SER A 225 -2.73 -11.68 -7.01
N GLN A 226 -3.37 -11.08 -6.00
CA GLN A 226 -4.66 -11.54 -5.42
C GLN A 226 -4.70 -13.05 -5.15
N SER A 227 -3.61 -13.62 -4.65
CA SER A 227 -3.45 -15.07 -4.46
C SER A 227 -2.78 -15.43 -3.14
N ASN A 228 -2.62 -16.72 -2.89
CA ASN A 228 -1.97 -17.27 -1.71
C ASN A 228 -0.79 -18.19 -2.05
N PHE A 229 -0.20 -18.04 -3.24
CA PHE A 229 0.88 -18.91 -3.73
C PHE A 229 2.27 -18.56 -3.18
N GLY A 230 2.42 -17.47 -2.43
CA GLY A 230 3.68 -17.09 -1.80
C GLY A 230 3.57 -15.80 -1.00
N ILE A 231 4.65 -15.44 -0.33
CA ILE A 231 4.79 -14.18 0.43
C ILE A 231 5.75 -13.27 -0.35
N VAL A 232 5.24 -12.18 -0.90
CA VAL A 232 6.06 -11.21 -1.63
C VAL A 232 6.84 -10.33 -0.64
N THR A 233 8.15 -10.26 -0.86
CA THR A 233 9.12 -9.61 0.04
C THR A 233 9.82 -8.42 -0.57
N LYS A 234 9.85 -8.31 -1.91
CA LYS A 234 10.31 -7.14 -2.66
C LYS A 234 9.54 -7.04 -3.97
N MET A 235 9.37 -5.82 -4.47
CA MET A 235 8.74 -5.56 -5.77
C MET A 235 9.45 -4.39 -6.46
N GLY A 236 9.77 -4.56 -7.74
CA GLY A 236 10.13 -3.45 -8.62
C GLY A 236 8.89 -2.77 -9.20
N MET A 237 8.95 -1.46 -9.38
CA MET A 237 7.86 -0.68 -9.97
C MET A 237 8.39 0.45 -10.85
N THR A 238 7.76 0.64 -12.00
CA THR A 238 8.01 1.78 -12.88
C THR A 238 7.40 3.04 -12.28
N LEU A 239 8.14 4.14 -12.35
CA LEU A 239 7.76 5.48 -11.94
C LEU A 239 7.53 6.34 -13.18
N MET A 240 6.76 7.41 -13.04
CA MET A 240 6.42 8.26 -14.17
C MET A 240 7.46 9.38 -14.32
N PRO A 241 8.03 9.60 -15.51
CA PRO A 241 8.79 10.82 -15.79
C PRO A 241 7.91 12.06 -15.59
N ASN A 242 8.48 13.14 -15.05
CA ASN A 242 7.78 14.42 -14.96
C ASN A 242 7.31 14.85 -16.37
N PRO A 243 6.00 15.03 -16.59
CA PRO A 243 5.44 15.25 -17.93
C PRO A 243 5.79 16.61 -18.54
N GLY A 244 6.47 17.50 -17.80
CA GLY A 244 6.84 18.84 -18.27
C GLY A 244 5.67 19.85 -18.26
N GLY A 245 4.49 19.43 -17.82
CA GLY A 245 3.30 20.26 -17.65
C GLY A 245 2.13 19.44 -17.12
N TYR A 246 1.28 20.06 -16.30
CA TYR A 246 0.09 19.42 -15.74
C TYR A 246 -0.96 20.47 -15.38
N GLU A 247 -2.22 20.16 -15.65
CA GLU A 247 -3.37 20.96 -15.28
C GLU A 247 -4.53 20.03 -14.90
N SER A 248 -5.02 20.15 -13.66
CA SER A 248 -6.26 19.50 -13.23
C SER A 248 -7.46 20.37 -13.62
N TYR A 249 -8.60 19.78 -13.96
CA TYR A 249 -9.84 20.50 -14.21
C TYR A 249 -10.98 19.97 -13.32
N VAL A 250 -11.95 20.83 -13.01
CA VAL A 250 -13.20 20.45 -12.31
C VAL A 250 -14.36 20.63 -13.29
N SER A 251 -15.12 19.56 -13.51
CA SER A 251 -16.35 19.63 -14.31
C SER A 251 -17.57 19.63 -13.40
N HIS A 252 -18.28 20.76 -13.33
CA HIS A 252 -19.57 20.82 -12.64
C HIS A 252 -20.69 20.34 -13.56
N ARG A 253 -21.28 19.19 -13.26
CA ARG A 253 -22.55 18.76 -13.89
C ARG A 253 -23.70 19.33 -13.06
N LEU A 254 -24.38 20.36 -13.57
CA LEU A 254 -25.61 20.87 -12.97
C LEU A 254 -26.72 19.84 -13.23
N TRP A 255 -27.17 19.17 -12.17
CA TRP A 255 -28.33 18.27 -12.19
C TRP A 255 -29.63 19.07 -12.09
N SER A 256 -29.86 20.05 -12.97
CA SER A 256 -31.04 20.92 -12.88
C SER A 256 -32.22 20.51 -13.76
N GLU A 257 -32.13 19.45 -14.58
CA GLU A 257 -33.26 19.05 -15.45
C GLU A 257 -33.28 17.52 -15.68
N LEU A 258 -33.89 16.78 -14.74
CA LEU A 258 -34.53 15.48 -14.98
C LEU A 258 -35.82 15.40 -14.16
#